data_AF-A0A542ZG95-F1
#
_entry.id   AF-A0A542ZG95-F1
#
_cell.length_a   1.000
_cell.length_b   1.000
_cell.length_c   1.000
_cell.angle_alpha   90.00
_cell.angle_beta   90.00
_cell.angle_gamma   90.00
#
_symmetry.space_group_name_H-M   'P 1'
#
loop_
_entity.id
_entity.type
_entity.pdbx_description
1 polymer ?
#
loop_
_entity_poly.entity_id
_entity_poly.type
_entity_poly.pdbx_seq_one_letter_code
_entity_poly.pdbx_strand_id
1 'polypeptide(L)'
;MRVLIRCDGGGTTGVGHVIRSVALAEEALARGHDVLLAGHFEGDFVRRQVELSGARVLHLDAPLPGDAVADPSPLLSDHPADVLHCDIYDLVPGTALRAGLPAHTVLSNMEDSEFGRRPADVVVDPTWGSEAVPRPADGSRWLLRGADYAAMRRQVRTLRRDGAGRTGEPPLVLVVMGGTDPVGLAPRVLEALGQTGLDLRVTVIATGDNAERVRAVAAEAPRLDVLVSPPVDDIAELMSRQDLVVSAAGTSVWEMCCLGVPMALVCAVANQGEGYARVVAAGAAEGLGDAAAVSDPAATAAAVGKLLRDEGRRQELARNAATIVDGLGAWRIVETWEQALTAGPPTGPPPADWSARVATLEDADRLWRWRNDAGTRAASRSREEVPWPDHLAWLRSSLGRADRELLVVADGRGNVGTVRWDESIPGEWEVSITVAPERRGQSLARHLLTTAEEHLRRHRDVTAYLAVVHRDNHPSRRLFAGAGYVPDLPPDGEGFMRFKKSARLPSSLPSTPQEYV
;
A
#
# COMPACT_ATOMS: atom_id res chain seq x y z
N MET A 1 -15.62 -13.20 -8.22
CA MET A 1 -15.61 -12.31 -9.40
C MET A 1 -14.70 -12.89 -10.46
N ARG A 2 -14.88 -12.47 -11.72
CA ARG A 2 -13.97 -12.72 -12.83
C ARG A 2 -13.07 -11.50 -13.00
N VAL A 3 -11.76 -11.70 -12.97
CA VAL A 3 -10.77 -10.62 -13.01
C VAL A 3 -9.90 -10.81 -14.25
N LEU A 4 -9.82 -9.79 -15.09
CA LEU A 4 -8.84 -9.69 -16.17
C LEU A 4 -7.77 -8.70 -15.73
N ILE A 5 -6.53 -9.16 -15.60
CA ILE A 5 -5.38 -8.33 -15.28
C ILE A 5 -4.53 -8.18 -16.54
N ARG A 6 -4.40 -6.95 -17.02
CA ARG A 6 -3.60 -6.59 -18.18
C ARG A 6 -2.27 -5.99 -17.72
N CYS A 7 -1.17 -6.68 -17.98
CA CYS A 7 0.19 -6.19 -17.70
C CYS A 7 1.18 -6.74 -18.73
N ASP A 8 2.25 -6.02 -19.04
CA ASP A 8 3.38 -6.52 -19.83
C ASP A 8 4.63 -6.55 -18.96
N GLY A 9 5.59 -7.42 -19.28
CA GLY A 9 6.87 -7.42 -18.59
C GLY A 9 7.95 -8.26 -19.26
N GLY A 10 9.18 -7.99 -18.86
CA GLY A 10 10.38 -8.50 -19.49
C GLY A 10 11.04 -7.47 -20.40
N GLY A 11 12.18 -7.84 -21.00
CA GLY A 11 12.93 -6.98 -21.91
C GLY A 11 13.20 -5.59 -21.33
N THR A 12 12.86 -4.54 -22.08
CA THR A 12 13.03 -3.14 -21.67
C THR A 12 11.97 -2.64 -20.68
N THR A 13 10.80 -3.29 -20.60
CA THR A 13 9.72 -2.94 -19.65
C THR A 13 10.10 -3.30 -18.20
N GLY A 14 11.04 -4.24 -18.04
CA GLY A 14 11.39 -4.77 -16.73
C GLY A 14 10.30 -5.69 -16.16
N VAL A 15 10.47 -6.12 -14.91
CA VAL A 15 9.64 -7.19 -14.31
C VAL A 15 8.56 -6.67 -13.36
N GLY A 16 8.59 -5.39 -12.99
CA GLY A 16 7.79 -4.82 -11.90
C GLY A 16 6.29 -4.99 -12.07
N HIS A 17 5.76 -4.62 -13.25
CA HIS A 17 4.33 -4.75 -13.59
C HIS A 17 3.83 -6.18 -13.40
N VAL A 18 4.59 -7.17 -13.91
CA VAL A 18 4.21 -8.58 -13.78
C VAL A 18 4.28 -9.05 -12.35
N ILE A 19 5.32 -8.70 -11.59
CA ILE A 19 5.47 -9.14 -10.19
C ILE A 19 4.30 -8.63 -9.32
N ARG A 20 3.93 -7.36 -9.43
CA ARG A 20 2.80 -6.81 -8.66
C ARG A 20 1.45 -7.31 -9.17
N SER A 21 1.30 -7.53 -10.47
CA SER A 21 0.10 -8.13 -11.05
C SER A 21 -0.09 -9.60 -10.62
N VAL A 22 1.00 -10.37 -10.52
CA VAL A 22 1.00 -11.73 -9.98
C VAL A 22 0.57 -11.73 -8.51
N ALA A 23 1.06 -10.79 -7.70
CA ALA A 23 0.63 -10.66 -6.30
C ALA A 23 -0.89 -10.42 -6.17
N LEU A 24 -1.48 -9.62 -7.05
CA LEU A 24 -2.94 -9.41 -7.10
C LEU A 24 -3.69 -10.66 -7.57
N ALA A 25 -3.14 -11.36 -8.57
CA ALA A 25 -3.72 -12.62 -9.06
C ALA A 25 -3.75 -13.68 -7.96
N GLU A 26 -2.64 -13.87 -7.24
CA GLU A 26 -2.53 -14.82 -6.12
C GLU A 26 -3.55 -14.53 -5.02
N GLU A 27 -3.71 -13.25 -4.64
CA GLU A 27 -4.70 -12.85 -3.64
C GLU A 27 -6.14 -13.11 -4.11
N ALA A 28 -6.47 -12.74 -5.36
CA ALA A 28 -7.80 -12.98 -5.91
C ALA A 28 -8.12 -14.48 -6.05
N LEU A 29 -7.16 -15.30 -6.49
CA LEU A 29 -7.29 -16.76 -6.56
C LEU A 29 -7.49 -17.38 -5.17
N ALA A 30 -6.75 -16.92 -4.16
CA ALA A 30 -6.89 -17.40 -2.78
C ALA A 30 -8.30 -17.13 -2.21
N ARG A 31 -9.00 -16.12 -2.72
CA ARG A 31 -10.41 -15.81 -2.39
C ARG A 31 -11.44 -16.54 -3.27
N GLY A 32 -10.99 -17.45 -4.15
CA GLY A 32 -11.85 -18.22 -5.03
C GLY A 32 -12.39 -17.44 -6.22
N HIS A 33 -11.69 -16.39 -6.67
CA HIS A 33 -12.03 -15.68 -7.90
C HIS A 33 -11.39 -16.35 -9.13
N ASP A 34 -11.99 -16.13 -10.30
CA ASP A 34 -11.41 -16.57 -11.57
C ASP A 34 -10.54 -15.44 -12.13
N VAL A 35 -9.28 -15.73 -12.44
CA VAL A 35 -8.28 -14.73 -12.83
C VAL A 35 -7.66 -15.10 -14.17
N LEU A 36 -7.66 -14.13 -15.09
CA LEU A 36 -6.95 -14.17 -16.37
C LEU A 36 -5.87 -13.08 -16.38
N LEU A 37 -4.61 -13.48 -16.47
CA LEU A 37 -3.48 -12.59 -16.79
C LEU A 37 -3.33 -12.49 -18.31
N ALA A 38 -3.41 -11.28 -18.86
CA ALA A 38 -3.26 -11.01 -20.28
C ALA A 38 -2.08 -10.09 -20.56
N GLY A 39 -1.15 -10.52 -21.40
CA GLY A 39 0.03 -9.71 -21.70
C GLY A 39 1.14 -10.36 -22.51
N HIS A 40 2.13 -9.54 -22.81
CA HIS A 40 3.41 -9.94 -23.36
C HIS A 40 4.40 -10.21 -22.23
N PHE A 41 4.92 -11.44 -22.17
CA PHE A 41 5.82 -11.91 -21.11
C PHE A 41 7.15 -12.39 -21.70
N GLU A 42 8.18 -11.55 -21.59
CA GLU A 42 9.52 -11.79 -22.12
C GLU A 42 10.50 -12.24 -21.03
N GLY A 43 11.31 -13.25 -21.34
CA GLY A 43 12.32 -13.79 -20.43
C GLY A 43 11.79 -14.87 -19.47
N ASP A 44 12.67 -15.81 -19.14
CA ASP A 44 12.32 -17.02 -18.39
C ASP A 44 11.80 -16.70 -16.98
N PHE A 45 12.42 -15.74 -16.30
CA PHE A 45 11.98 -15.31 -14.96
C PHE A 45 10.53 -14.80 -14.98
N VAL A 46 10.17 -13.93 -15.92
CA VAL A 46 8.82 -13.35 -16.00
C VAL A 46 7.78 -14.43 -16.28
N ARG A 47 8.05 -15.29 -17.28
CA ARG A 47 7.17 -16.41 -17.63
C ARG A 47 6.97 -17.36 -16.45
N ARG A 48 8.06 -17.67 -15.74
CA ARG A 48 8.01 -18.52 -14.55
C ARG A 48 7.15 -17.92 -13.44
N GLN A 49 7.24 -16.62 -13.19
CA GLN A 49 6.40 -15.96 -12.18
C GLN A 49 4.91 -15.98 -12.56
N VAL A 50 4.59 -15.79 -13.83
CA VAL A 50 3.22 -15.91 -14.33
C VAL A 50 2.69 -17.33 -14.17
N GLU A 51 3.49 -18.36 -14.50
CA GLU A 51 3.12 -19.77 -14.28
C GLU A 51 2.87 -20.10 -12.80
N LEU A 52 3.76 -19.63 -11.91
CA LEU A 52 3.66 -19.88 -10.48
C LEU A 52 2.45 -19.21 -9.82
N SER A 53 1.89 -18.16 -10.45
CA SER A 53 0.68 -17.49 -9.97
C SER A 53 -0.56 -18.40 -9.91
N GLY A 54 -0.60 -19.45 -10.76
CA GLY A 54 -1.75 -20.33 -10.93
C GLY A 54 -2.94 -19.71 -11.68
N ALA A 55 -2.81 -18.49 -12.20
CA ALA A 55 -3.84 -17.85 -13.01
C ALA A 55 -3.88 -18.43 -14.43
N ARG A 56 -5.02 -18.27 -15.11
CA ARG A 56 -5.09 -18.50 -16.56
C ARG A 56 -4.29 -17.41 -17.27
N VAL A 57 -3.63 -17.75 -18.37
CA VAL A 57 -2.73 -16.83 -19.08
C VAL A 57 -3.17 -16.68 -20.53
N LEU A 58 -3.32 -15.44 -20.99
CA LEU A 58 -3.47 -15.06 -22.38
C LEU A 58 -2.21 -14.35 -22.84
N HIS A 59 -1.46 -14.99 -23.73
CA HIS A 59 -0.27 -14.39 -24.33
C HIS A 59 -0.70 -13.43 -25.44
N LEU A 60 -0.23 -12.19 -25.34
CA LEU A 60 -0.41 -11.16 -26.37
C LEU A 60 0.90 -10.94 -27.13
N ASP A 61 0.76 -10.51 -28.38
CA ASP A 61 1.90 -10.14 -29.21
C ASP A 61 2.64 -8.95 -28.58
N ALA A 62 3.96 -8.91 -28.80
CA ALA A 62 4.77 -7.78 -28.37
C ALA A 62 4.29 -6.49 -29.08
N PRO A 63 4.13 -5.37 -28.35
CA PRO A 63 4.03 -4.08 -29.01
C PRO A 63 5.31 -3.84 -29.83
N LEU A 64 5.19 -3.14 -30.97
CA LEU A 64 6.39 -2.75 -31.72
C LEU A 64 7.25 -1.81 -30.87
N PRO A 65 8.58 -1.81 -31.02
CA PRO A 65 9.44 -0.93 -30.24
C PRO A 65 9.04 0.54 -30.39
N GLY A 66 8.67 1.20 -29.28
CA GLY A 66 8.24 2.59 -29.26
C GLY A 66 6.73 2.81 -29.46
N ASP A 67 5.96 1.75 -29.71
CA ASP A 67 4.51 1.83 -29.79
C ASP A 67 3.88 1.75 -28.39
N ALA A 68 2.83 2.54 -28.19
CA ALA A 68 2.00 2.45 -27.02
C ALA A 68 1.08 1.21 -27.11
N VAL A 69 0.74 0.63 -25.97
CA VAL A 69 -0.07 -0.60 -25.89
C VAL A 69 -1.50 -0.32 -26.33
N ALA A 70 -2.07 -1.25 -27.11
CA ALA A 70 -3.45 -1.17 -27.57
C ALA A 70 -4.46 -1.17 -26.41
N ASP A 71 -5.65 -0.65 -26.67
CA ASP A 71 -6.76 -0.69 -25.72
C ASP A 71 -7.09 -2.15 -25.33
N PRO A 72 -7.04 -2.53 -24.03
CA PRO A 72 -7.42 -3.85 -23.57
C PRO A 72 -8.94 -4.08 -23.49
N SER A 73 -9.78 -3.04 -23.63
CA SER A 73 -11.24 -3.18 -23.56
C SER A 73 -11.85 -4.23 -24.51
N PRO A 74 -11.33 -4.43 -25.76
CA PRO A 74 -11.87 -5.47 -26.66
C PRO A 74 -11.70 -6.89 -26.13
N LEU A 75 -10.70 -7.15 -25.26
CA LEU A 75 -10.47 -8.47 -24.66
C LEU A 75 -11.68 -8.96 -23.87
N LEU A 76 -12.53 -8.05 -23.35
CA LEU A 76 -13.72 -8.40 -22.61
C LEU A 76 -14.82 -9.04 -23.47
N SER A 77 -14.73 -8.94 -24.80
CA SER A 77 -15.67 -9.60 -25.72
C SER A 77 -15.50 -11.12 -25.66
N ASP A 78 -14.25 -11.58 -25.71
CA ASP A 78 -13.90 -13.01 -25.68
C ASP A 78 -13.69 -13.52 -24.24
N HIS A 79 -13.33 -12.61 -23.33
CA HIS A 79 -13.05 -12.92 -21.93
C HIS A 79 -13.82 -11.97 -20.99
N PRO A 80 -15.14 -12.16 -20.83
CA PRO A 80 -15.95 -11.30 -19.96
C PRO A 80 -15.45 -11.31 -18.52
N ALA A 81 -15.23 -10.11 -17.96
CA ALA A 81 -14.76 -9.92 -16.60
C ALA A 81 -15.59 -8.88 -15.83
N ASP A 82 -15.69 -9.09 -14.52
CA ASP A 82 -16.33 -8.15 -13.61
C ASP A 82 -15.35 -7.01 -13.26
N VAL A 83 -14.04 -7.29 -13.29
CA VAL A 83 -12.95 -6.33 -13.04
C VAL A 83 -11.95 -6.40 -14.19
N LEU A 84 -11.61 -5.23 -14.75
CA LEU A 84 -10.45 -5.05 -15.62
C LEU A 84 -9.40 -4.25 -14.83
N HIS A 85 -8.28 -4.88 -14.48
CA HIS A 85 -7.14 -4.20 -13.87
C HIS A 85 -6.06 -3.94 -14.93
N CYS A 86 -5.68 -2.69 -15.12
CA CYS A 86 -4.63 -2.29 -16.04
C CYS A 86 -3.37 -1.88 -15.28
N ASP A 87 -2.27 -2.54 -15.58
CA ASP A 87 -0.94 -2.23 -15.07
C ASP A 87 0.03 -2.06 -16.25
N ILE A 88 -0.16 -0.95 -16.96
CA ILE A 88 0.58 -0.54 -18.15
C ILE A 88 0.75 0.98 -18.06
N TYR A 89 1.91 1.51 -18.42
CA TYR A 89 2.11 2.96 -18.52
C TYR A 89 1.53 3.54 -19.81
N ASP A 90 2.04 3.11 -20.95
CA ASP A 90 1.74 3.74 -22.22
C ASP A 90 0.61 2.99 -22.92
N LEU A 91 -0.58 3.60 -22.95
CA LEU A 91 -1.65 3.20 -23.87
C LEU A 91 -1.63 4.14 -25.07
N VAL A 92 -2.17 3.67 -26.20
CA VAL A 92 -2.39 4.51 -27.38
C VAL A 92 -3.01 5.84 -26.96
N PRO A 93 -2.42 6.99 -27.36
CA PRO A 93 -2.94 8.30 -26.98
C PRO A 93 -4.40 8.47 -27.38
N GLY A 94 -5.20 9.00 -26.45
CA GLY A 94 -6.65 9.16 -26.65
C GLY A 94 -7.49 7.94 -26.28
N THR A 95 -6.89 6.82 -25.86
CA THR A 95 -7.62 5.66 -25.34
C THR A 95 -8.43 6.03 -24.11
N ALA A 96 -9.75 5.99 -24.23
CA ALA A 96 -10.70 6.19 -23.16
C ALA A 96 -11.24 4.85 -22.66
N LEU A 97 -10.44 4.14 -21.84
CA LEU A 97 -10.74 2.78 -21.36
C LEU A 97 -12.21 2.64 -20.93
N ARG A 98 -12.68 3.51 -20.02
CA ARG A 98 -14.04 3.44 -19.47
C ARG A 98 -15.14 3.45 -20.53
N ALA A 99 -14.94 4.15 -21.65
CA ALA A 99 -15.94 4.23 -22.72
C ALA A 99 -16.12 2.91 -23.48
N GLY A 100 -15.08 2.07 -23.52
CA GLY A 100 -15.11 0.75 -24.14
C GLY A 100 -15.64 -0.36 -23.22
N LEU A 101 -15.93 -0.07 -21.95
CA LEU A 101 -16.31 -1.10 -20.96
C LEU A 101 -17.82 -1.17 -20.74
N PRO A 102 -18.36 -2.37 -20.47
CA PRO A 102 -19.71 -2.51 -19.93
C PRO A 102 -19.87 -1.69 -18.63
N ALA A 103 -21.04 -1.09 -18.44
CA ALA A 103 -21.29 -0.21 -17.29
C ALA A 103 -21.07 -0.88 -15.92
N HIS A 104 -21.20 -2.20 -15.85
CA HIS A 104 -21.04 -2.99 -14.62
C HIS A 104 -19.59 -3.44 -14.36
N THR A 105 -18.69 -3.33 -15.33
CA THR A 105 -17.29 -3.70 -15.15
C THR A 105 -16.59 -2.63 -14.32
N VAL A 106 -15.85 -3.04 -13.29
CA VAL A 106 -14.98 -2.15 -12.52
C VAL A 106 -13.67 -1.99 -13.27
N LEU A 107 -13.31 -0.74 -13.60
CA LEU A 107 -12.00 -0.40 -14.12
C LEU A 107 -11.06 -0.09 -12.95
N SER A 108 -10.02 -0.90 -12.80
CA SER A 108 -8.92 -0.64 -11.88
C SER A 108 -7.65 -0.28 -12.64
N ASN A 109 -6.94 0.74 -12.20
CA ASN A 109 -5.70 1.18 -12.83
C ASN A 109 -4.57 1.28 -11.82
N MET A 110 -3.42 0.69 -12.15
CA MET A 110 -2.16 0.90 -11.47
C MET A 110 -1.43 2.09 -12.11
N GLU A 111 -0.94 3.00 -11.30
CA GLU A 111 -0.11 4.13 -11.71
C GLU A 111 1.08 4.26 -10.75
N ASP A 112 2.15 4.89 -11.21
CA ASP A 112 3.31 5.21 -10.37
C ASP A 112 3.51 6.72 -10.43
N SER A 113 2.87 7.42 -9.49
CA SER A 113 2.75 8.87 -9.48
C SER A 113 2.09 9.43 -10.76
N GLU A 114 2.89 9.89 -11.72
CA GLU A 114 2.39 10.43 -13.00
C GLU A 114 2.36 9.36 -14.10
N PHE A 115 3.17 8.31 -13.97
CA PHE A 115 3.28 7.25 -14.96
C PHE A 115 2.06 6.35 -14.94
N GLY A 116 1.45 6.16 -16.12
CA GLY A 116 0.24 5.36 -16.26
C GLY A 116 -1.02 5.97 -15.63
N ARG A 117 -0.97 7.23 -15.19
CA ARG A 117 -2.11 7.92 -14.58
C ARG A 117 -3.26 8.07 -15.56
N ARG A 118 -4.46 7.65 -15.16
CA ARG A 118 -5.70 7.84 -15.92
C ARG A 118 -6.95 7.72 -15.04
N PRO A 119 -8.11 8.19 -15.51
CA PRO A 119 -9.37 7.99 -14.80
C PRO A 119 -9.73 6.51 -14.72
N ALA A 120 -10.06 6.03 -13.53
CA ALA A 120 -10.52 4.67 -13.28
C ALA A 120 -11.52 4.65 -12.10
N ASP A 121 -12.28 3.58 -11.95
CA ASP A 121 -13.13 3.42 -10.77
C ASP A 121 -12.24 3.30 -9.51
N VAL A 122 -11.25 2.40 -9.59
CA VAL A 122 -10.23 2.15 -8.55
C VAL A 122 -8.85 2.51 -9.07
N VAL A 123 -8.17 3.45 -8.41
CA VAL A 123 -6.79 3.84 -8.72
C VAL A 123 -5.87 3.33 -7.63
N VAL A 124 -4.76 2.71 -8.03
CA VAL A 124 -3.71 2.22 -7.15
C VAL A 124 -2.40 2.93 -7.51
N ASP A 125 -1.84 3.65 -6.55
CA ASP A 125 -0.52 4.32 -6.64
C ASP A 125 0.33 3.86 -5.46
N PRO A 126 1.10 2.75 -5.58
CA PRO A 126 1.88 2.21 -4.49
C PRO A 126 3.15 3.03 -4.21
N THR A 127 3.38 4.12 -4.96
CA THR A 127 4.53 4.99 -4.74
C THR A 127 4.47 5.54 -3.32
N TRP A 128 5.50 5.26 -2.53
CA TRP A 128 5.57 5.75 -1.15
C TRP A 128 5.52 7.28 -1.12
N GLY A 129 4.62 7.86 -0.32
CA GLY A 129 4.43 9.30 -0.19
C GLY A 129 3.52 9.92 -1.26
N SER A 130 2.97 9.12 -2.18
CA SER A 130 1.96 9.61 -3.13
C SER A 130 0.70 10.13 -2.39
N GLU A 131 0.35 9.56 -1.25
CA GLU A 131 -0.72 10.03 -0.36
C GLU A 131 -0.57 11.48 0.08
N ALA A 132 0.67 11.99 0.12
CA ALA A 132 1.01 13.36 0.50
C ALA A 132 1.07 14.34 -0.68
N VAL A 133 0.87 13.87 -1.92
CA VAL A 133 0.95 14.68 -3.14
C VAL A 133 -0.45 14.82 -3.76
N PRO A 134 -0.88 16.02 -4.19
CA PRO A 134 -2.17 16.17 -4.87
C PRO A 134 -2.28 15.30 -6.14
N ARG A 135 -3.43 14.64 -6.29
CA ARG A 135 -3.83 13.96 -7.53
C ARG A 135 -5.00 14.72 -8.18
N PRO A 136 -4.98 14.99 -9.49
CA PRO A 136 -6.10 15.64 -10.17
C PRO A 136 -7.44 14.95 -9.92
N ALA A 137 -8.50 15.74 -9.76
CA ALA A 137 -9.86 15.23 -9.68
C ALA A 137 -10.35 14.87 -11.09
N ASP A 138 -10.37 13.58 -11.42
CA ASP A 138 -10.68 13.06 -12.75
C ASP A 138 -11.91 12.14 -12.77
N GLY A 139 -12.65 12.12 -11.66
CA GLY A 139 -13.81 11.24 -11.47
C GLY A 139 -13.48 9.91 -10.78
N SER A 140 -12.20 9.60 -10.54
CA SER A 140 -11.81 8.40 -9.81
C SER A 140 -12.33 8.40 -8.38
N ARG A 141 -12.85 7.27 -7.93
CA ARG A 141 -13.61 7.17 -6.67
C ARG A 141 -12.79 6.57 -5.53
N TRP A 142 -12.18 5.42 -5.76
CA TRP A 142 -11.37 4.75 -4.74
C TRP A 142 -9.89 4.98 -5.06
N LEU A 143 -9.22 5.73 -4.18
CA LEU A 143 -7.82 6.10 -4.35
C LEU A 143 -6.98 5.35 -3.29
N LEU A 144 -6.19 4.39 -3.74
CA LEU A 144 -5.29 3.57 -2.94
C LEU A 144 -3.87 4.09 -3.16
N ARG A 145 -3.42 5.02 -2.31
CA ARG A 145 -2.16 5.76 -2.54
C ARG A 145 -1.20 5.60 -1.36
N GLY A 146 0.03 5.24 -1.66
CA GLY A 146 1.10 5.06 -0.69
C GLY A 146 1.60 3.61 -0.59
N ALA A 147 2.68 3.42 0.16
CA ALA A 147 3.37 2.13 0.28
C ALA A 147 2.50 1.02 0.89
N ASP A 148 1.46 1.38 1.66
CA ASP A 148 0.43 0.46 2.18
C ASP A 148 -0.27 -0.35 1.07
N TYR A 149 -0.24 0.14 -0.17
CA TYR A 149 -0.89 -0.50 -1.32
C TYR A 149 0.11 -1.22 -2.23
N ALA A 150 1.39 -1.31 -1.85
CA ALA A 150 2.36 -2.11 -2.57
C ALA A 150 1.95 -3.60 -2.53
N ALA A 151 1.62 -4.16 -3.70
CA ALA A 151 1.19 -5.55 -3.82
C ALA A 151 2.38 -6.50 -3.73
N MET A 152 2.43 -7.28 -2.64
CA MET A 152 3.50 -8.23 -2.35
C MET A 152 3.04 -9.65 -2.64
N ARG A 153 3.86 -10.41 -3.38
CA ARG A 153 3.62 -11.82 -3.68
C ARG A 153 3.42 -12.62 -2.38
N ARG A 154 2.60 -13.67 -2.43
CA ARG A 154 2.29 -14.54 -1.30
C ARG A 154 3.55 -15.07 -0.63
N GLN A 155 4.59 -15.41 -1.39
CA GLN A 155 5.86 -15.88 -0.82
C GLN A 155 6.51 -14.83 0.09
N VAL A 156 6.57 -13.56 -0.34
CA VAL A 156 7.12 -12.44 0.45
C VAL A 156 6.32 -12.27 1.75
N ARG A 157 4.99 -12.28 1.64
CA ARG A 157 4.09 -12.14 2.80
C ARG A 157 4.24 -13.29 3.79
N THR A 158 4.42 -14.51 3.30
CA THR A 158 4.57 -15.72 4.14
C THR A 158 5.93 -15.78 4.83
N LEU A 159 6.96 -15.19 4.22
CA LEU A 159 8.33 -15.15 4.74
C LEU A 159 8.63 -13.91 5.60
N ARG A 160 7.65 -13.02 5.78
CA ARG A 160 7.76 -11.85 6.66
C ARG A 160 8.15 -12.28 8.07
N ARG A 161 9.09 -11.55 8.68
CA ARG A 161 9.61 -11.84 10.02
C ARG A 161 8.73 -11.22 11.11
N ASP A 162 8.36 -12.02 12.11
CA ASP A 162 7.59 -11.58 13.28
C ASP A 162 8.46 -10.96 14.41
N GLY A 163 9.48 -10.17 14.06
CA GLY A 163 10.35 -9.49 15.05
C GLY A 163 11.84 -9.81 14.92
N ALA A 164 12.53 -9.89 16.06
CA ALA A 164 14.00 -9.95 16.15
C ALA A 164 14.59 -11.01 15.21
N GLY A 165 15.36 -10.54 14.22
CA GLY A 165 15.96 -11.37 13.18
C GLY A 165 16.83 -12.47 13.78
N ARG A 166 16.94 -13.58 13.06
CA ARG A 166 17.88 -14.65 13.40
C ARG A 166 19.30 -14.15 13.19
N THR A 167 20.16 -14.31 14.19
CA THR A 167 21.58 -14.03 14.07
C THR A 167 22.36 -15.27 13.64
N GLY A 168 23.02 -15.21 12.49
CA GLY A 168 24.02 -16.21 12.10
C GLY A 168 25.31 -16.03 12.90
N GLU A 169 25.97 -17.14 13.23
CA GLU A 169 27.36 -17.15 13.68
C GLU A 169 28.18 -18.07 12.74
N PRO A 170 28.96 -17.51 11.78
CA PRO A 170 29.13 -16.08 11.47
C PRO A 170 27.89 -15.43 10.83
N PRO A 171 27.77 -14.08 10.83
CA PRO A 171 26.66 -13.36 10.20
C PRO A 171 26.48 -13.71 8.72
N LEU A 172 25.22 -13.87 8.31
CA LEU A 172 24.80 -14.17 6.95
C LEU A 172 24.52 -12.87 6.17
N VAL A 173 25.30 -12.61 5.13
CA VAL A 173 25.17 -11.40 4.30
C VAL A 173 24.76 -11.78 2.89
N LEU A 174 23.73 -11.13 2.35
CA LEU A 174 23.39 -11.20 0.93
C LEU A 174 23.81 -9.92 0.24
N VAL A 175 24.52 -10.03 -0.87
CA VAL A 175 24.82 -8.92 -1.78
C VAL A 175 24.03 -9.11 -3.07
N VAL A 176 23.16 -8.15 -3.41
CA VAL A 176 22.35 -8.18 -4.63
C VAL A 176 22.14 -6.77 -5.19
N MET A 177 22.71 -6.48 -6.35
CA MET A 177 22.73 -5.12 -6.95
C MET A 177 21.76 -4.96 -8.13
N GLY A 178 20.72 -5.80 -8.18
CA GLY A 178 19.81 -5.92 -9.32
C GLY A 178 20.23 -6.99 -10.32
N GLY A 179 19.42 -7.22 -11.35
CA GLY A 179 19.56 -8.40 -12.22
C GLY A 179 20.85 -8.46 -13.05
N THR A 180 21.44 -7.32 -13.40
CA THR A 180 22.64 -7.23 -14.26
C THR A 180 23.81 -6.48 -13.65
N ASP A 181 23.60 -5.71 -12.57
CA ASP A 181 24.62 -4.86 -11.92
C ASP A 181 25.54 -4.12 -12.93
N PRO A 182 24.99 -3.24 -13.79
CA PRO A 182 25.76 -2.65 -14.89
C PRO A 182 26.92 -1.75 -14.42
N VAL A 183 26.89 -1.29 -13.17
CA VAL A 183 27.92 -0.43 -12.56
C VAL A 183 29.03 -1.25 -11.87
N GLY A 184 28.80 -2.56 -11.68
CA GLY A 184 29.74 -3.46 -11.03
C GLY A 184 29.93 -3.12 -9.55
N LEU A 185 28.81 -2.95 -8.82
CA LEU A 185 28.78 -2.64 -7.40
C LEU A 185 28.99 -3.88 -6.53
N ALA A 186 28.51 -5.05 -6.95
CA ALA A 186 28.64 -6.31 -6.20
C ALA A 186 30.10 -6.63 -5.83
N PRO A 187 31.09 -6.58 -6.76
CA PRO A 187 32.49 -6.82 -6.39
C PRO A 187 33.05 -5.75 -5.43
N ARG A 188 32.64 -4.47 -5.56
CA ARG A 188 33.10 -3.38 -4.67
C ARG A 188 32.58 -3.57 -3.24
N VAL A 189 31.31 -3.97 -3.10
CA VAL A 189 30.74 -4.30 -1.80
C VAL A 189 31.43 -5.51 -1.18
N LEU A 190 31.74 -6.54 -1.97
CA LEU A 190 32.47 -7.69 -1.44
C LEU A 190 33.89 -7.31 -0.95
N GLU A 191 34.58 -6.44 -1.68
CA GLU A 191 35.88 -5.90 -1.26
C GLU A 191 35.78 -5.17 0.08
N ALA A 192 34.77 -4.29 0.22
CA ALA A 192 34.49 -3.60 1.48
C ALA A 192 34.17 -4.57 2.62
N LEU A 193 33.39 -5.63 2.38
CA LEU A 193 33.10 -6.68 3.37
C LEU A 193 34.40 -7.36 3.85
N GLY A 194 35.35 -7.63 2.94
CA GLY A 194 36.65 -8.21 3.27
C GLY A 194 37.50 -7.31 4.19
N GLN A 195 37.36 -5.99 4.05
CA GLN A 195 38.07 -5.01 4.87
C GLN A 195 37.45 -4.78 6.26
N THR A 196 36.27 -5.33 6.55
CA THR A 196 35.63 -5.22 7.87
C THR A 196 36.39 -5.94 8.98
N GLY A 197 37.21 -6.93 8.62
CA GLY A 197 37.91 -7.83 9.54
C GLY A 197 37.01 -8.85 10.24
N LEU A 198 35.74 -8.98 9.84
CA LEU A 198 34.77 -9.92 10.40
C LEU A 198 34.80 -11.25 9.64
N ASP A 199 34.50 -12.34 10.35
CA ASP A 199 34.20 -13.62 9.71
C ASP A 199 32.73 -13.59 9.27
N LEU A 200 32.46 -13.78 7.97
CA LEU A 200 31.14 -13.61 7.37
C LEU A 200 30.83 -14.76 6.41
N ARG A 201 29.56 -15.17 6.33
CA ARG A 201 29.08 -16.01 5.23
C ARG A 201 28.32 -15.13 4.24
N VAL A 202 28.86 -14.99 3.04
CA VAL A 202 28.38 -14.03 2.05
C VAL A 202 27.82 -14.77 0.84
N THR A 203 26.55 -14.56 0.53
CA THR A 203 25.98 -14.95 -0.76
C THR A 203 25.96 -13.73 -1.68
N VAL A 204 26.52 -13.83 -2.88
CA VAL A 204 26.52 -12.74 -3.87
C VAL A 204 25.74 -13.20 -5.10
N ILE A 205 24.66 -12.49 -5.44
CA ILE A 205 23.96 -12.69 -6.71
C ILE A 205 24.68 -11.89 -7.79
N ALA A 206 25.31 -12.60 -8.74
CA ALA A 206 26.05 -11.97 -9.84
C ALA A 206 26.04 -12.84 -11.10
N THR A 207 26.12 -12.20 -12.26
CA THR A 207 26.21 -12.84 -13.58
C THR A 207 27.38 -12.28 -14.39
N GLY A 208 27.78 -13.00 -15.44
CA GLY A 208 28.82 -12.55 -16.39
C GLY A 208 30.12 -12.10 -15.72
N ASP A 209 30.71 -11.03 -16.24
CA ASP A 209 31.97 -10.44 -15.78
C ASP A 209 31.95 -10.07 -14.29
N ASN A 210 30.79 -9.65 -13.76
CA ASN A 210 30.67 -9.34 -12.33
C ASN A 210 30.85 -10.60 -11.48
N ALA A 211 30.32 -11.75 -11.89
CA ALA A 211 30.52 -13.00 -11.17
C ALA A 211 32.00 -13.43 -11.15
N GLU A 212 32.74 -13.20 -12.24
CA GLU A 212 34.18 -13.47 -12.30
C GLU A 212 34.97 -12.55 -11.36
N ARG A 213 34.66 -11.25 -11.37
CA ARG A 213 35.29 -10.27 -10.47
C ARG A 213 35.00 -10.57 -9.00
N VAL A 214 33.77 -10.96 -8.67
CA VAL A 214 33.38 -11.38 -7.31
C VAL A 214 34.20 -12.59 -6.86
N ARG A 215 34.41 -13.59 -7.73
CA ARG A 215 35.26 -14.76 -7.40
C ARG A 215 36.72 -14.37 -7.18
N ALA A 216 37.25 -13.43 -7.97
CA ALA A 216 38.61 -12.94 -7.79
C ALA A 216 38.79 -12.24 -6.43
N VAL A 217 37.86 -11.35 -6.06
CA VAL A 217 37.86 -10.69 -4.75
C VAL A 217 37.72 -11.71 -3.60
N ALA A 218 36.84 -12.71 -3.76
CA ALA A 218 36.64 -13.75 -2.75
C ALA A 218 37.92 -14.56 -2.46
N ALA A 219 38.75 -14.82 -3.48
CA ALA A 219 40.01 -15.54 -3.32
C ALA A 219 41.04 -14.80 -2.45
N GLU A 220 40.93 -13.48 -2.35
CA GLU A 220 41.82 -12.60 -1.56
C GLU A 220 41.26 -12.28 -0.17
N ALA A 221 40.05 -12.78 0.16
CA ALA A 221 39.33 -12.44 1.39
C ALA A 221 39.14 -13.66 2.31
N PRO A 222 40.17 -14.10 3.07
CA PRO A 222 40.17 -15.38 3.79
C PRO A 222 39.17 -15.47 4.96
N ARG A 223 38.56 -14.35 5.37
CA ARG A 223 37.53 -14.30 6.42
C ARG A 223 36.11 -14.42 5.87
N LEU A 224 35.95 -14.43 4.55
CA LEU A 224 34.65 -14.53 3.91
C LEU A 224 34.42 -15.95 3.38
N ASP A 225 33.35 -16.59 3.82
CA ASP A 225 32.80 -17.80 3.22
C ASP A 225 31.82 -17.38 2.10
N VAL A 226 32.34 -17.23 0.88
CA VAL A 226 31.62 -16.62 -0.25
C VAL A 226 30.98 -17.67 -1.17
N LEU A 227 29.66 -17.58 -1.34
CA LEU A 227 28.91 -18.27 -2.37
C LEU A 227 28.50 -17.29 -3.49
N VAL A 228 29.05 -17.47 -4.69
CA VAL A 228 28.60 -16.74 -5.87
C VAL A 228 27.47 -17.52 -6.54
N SER A 229 26.27 -16.96 -6.53
CA SER A 229 25.07 -17.60 -7.07
C SER A 229 24.57 -16.87 -8.32
N PRO A 230 24.08 -17.60 -9.34
CA PRO A 230 23.28 -16.98 -10.40
C PRO A 230 21.96 -16.42 -9.81
N PRO A 231 21.18 -15.65 -10.61
CA PRO A 231 19.82 -15.26 -10.25
C PRO A 231 18.99 -16.48 -9.83
N VAL A 232 18.25 -16.31 -8.75
CA VAL A 232 17.41 -17.37 -8.16
C VAL A 232 15.93 -17.04 -8.36
N ASP A 233 15.11 -18.07 -8.47
CA ASP A 233 13.65 -17.91 -8.64
C ASP A 233 12.99 -17.29 -7.41
N ASP A 234 13.46 -17.65 -6.20
CA ASP A 234 12.95 -17.15 -4.94
C ASP A 234 14.01 -16.38 -4.15
N ILE A 235 14.24 -15.14 -4.58
CA ILE A 235 15.13 -14.23 -3.85
C ILE A 235 14.55 -13.82 -2.49
N ALA A 236 13.23 -13.86 -2.31
CA ALA A 236 12.59 -13.48 -1.07
C ALA A 236 12.93 -14.49 0.04
N GLU A 237 12.93 -15.79 -0.26
CA GLU A 237 13.41 -16.83 0.66
C GLU A 237 14.87 -16.58 1.05
N LEU A 238 15.73 -16.29 0.07
CA LEU A 238 17.14 -16.01 0.34
C LEU A 238 17.30 -14.77 1.24
N MET A 239 16.64 -13.66 0.94
CA MET A 239 16.66 -12.43 1.75
C MET A 239 16.15 -12.68 3.18
N SER A 240 15.07 -13.45 3.32
CA SER A 240 14.42 -13.72 4.61
C SER A 240 15.31 -14.45 5.62
N ARG A 241 16.45 -15.00 5.19
CA ARG A 241 17.41 -15.74 6.02
C ARG A 241 18.64 -14.93 6.42
N GLN A 242 18.80 -13.70 5.95
CA GLN A 242 20.04 -12.93 6.11
C GLN A 242 20.05 -12.05 7.37
N ASP A 243 21.23 -11.87 7.94
CA ASP A 243 21.50 -10.86 8.97
C ASP A 243 21.53 -9.45 8.38
N LEU A 244 22.01 -9.32 7.15
CA LEU A 244 22.07 -8.07 6.41
C LEU A 244 21.94 -8.33 4.91
N VAL A 245 21.09 -7.56 4.25
CA VAL A 245 21.05 -7.49 2.78
C VAL A 245 21.71 -6.19 2.33
N VAL A 246 22.76 -6.28 1.51
CA VAL A 246 23.37 -5.12 0.86
C VAL A 246 22.89 -5.07 -0.58
N SER A 247 22.21 -3.99 -0.96
CA SER A 247 21.51 -3.92 -2.25
C SER A 247 21.55 -2.56 -2.91
N ALA A 248 21.32 -2.52 -4.22
CA ALA A 248 20.96 -1.29 -4.90
C ALA A 248 19.56 -0.84 -4.48
N ALA A 249 19.29 0.47 -4.46
CA ALA A 249 18.01 1.05 -4.05
C ALA A 249 16.92 0.94 -5.14
N GLY A 250 16.72 -0.27 -5.69
CA GLY A 250 15.71 -0.58 -6.70
C GLY A 250 14.36 -1.03 -6.10
N THR A 251 13.51 -1.65 -6.92
CA THR A 251 12.16 -2.09 -6.53
C THR A 251 12.14 -3.22 -5.49
N SER A 252 13.22 -4.01 -5.37
CA SER A 252 13.36 -5.05 -4.33
C SER A 252 13.34 -4.48 -2.91
N VAL A 253 13.57 -3.18 -2.74
CA VAL A 253 13.47 -2.49 -1.43
C VAL A 253 12.09 -2.70 -0.80
N TRP A 254 11.01 -2.69 -1.59
CA TRP A 254 9.66 -2.89 -1.06
C TRP A 254 9.42 -4.31 -0.56
N GLU A 255 9.99 -5.32 -1.23
CA GLU A 255 9.97 -6.70 -0.73
C GLU A 255 10.81 -6.83 0.54
N MET A 256 11.98 -6.19 0.62
CA MET A 256 12.81 -6.18 1.84
C MET A 256 12.11 -5.48 3.02
N CYS A 257 11.42 -4.36 2.76
CA CYS A 257 10.55 -3.70 3.73
C CYS A 257 9.45 -4.64 4.21
N CYS A 258 8.76 -5.31 3.28
CA CYS A 258 7.73 -6.30 3.63
C CYS A 258 8.28 -7.48 4.43
N LEU A 259 9.47 -7.98 4.10
CA LEU A 259 10.11 -9.08 4.82
C LEU A 259 10.56 -8.67 6.24
N GLY A 260 10.84 -7.38 6.45
CA GLY A 260 11.45 -6.89 7.70
C GLY A 260 12.90 -7.36 7.83
N VAL A 261 13.69 -7.27 6.75
CA VAL A 261 15.11 -7.62 6.77
C VAL A 261 15.98 -6.37 6.98
N PRO A 262 17.06 -6.43 7.79
CA PRO A 262 18.01 -5.34 7.87
C PRO A 262 18.68 -5.15 6.51
N MET A 263 18.75 -3.91 6.04
CA MET A 263 19.33 -3.60 4.73
C MET A 263 20.30 -2.41 4.76
N ALA A 264 21.32 -2.49 3.92
CA ALA A 264 22.19 -1.38 3.58
C ALA A 264 22.07 -1.12 2.07
N LEU A 265 21.82 0.14 1.69
CA LEU A 265 21.47 0.49 0.32
C LEU A 265 22.55 1.34 -0.35
N VAL A 266 22.73 1.09 -1.65
CA VAL A 266 23.53 1.93 -2.55
C VAL A 266 22.60 2.55 -3.58
N CYS A 267 22.69 3.87 -3.77
CA CYS A 267 22.03 4.55 -4.89
C CYS A 267 22.85 4.29 -6.16
N ALA A 268 22.48 3.25 -6.92
CA ALA A 268 23.28 2.80 -8.06
C ALA A 268 23.19 3.76 -9.26
N VAL A 269 22.02 4.36 -9.45
CA VAL A 269 21.69 5.26 -10.56
C VAL A 269 20.75 6.37 -10.07
N ALA A 270 20.77 7.54 -10.73
CA ALA A 270 20.10 8.74 -10.25
C ALA A 270 18.59 8.59 -9.99
N ASN A 271 17.89 7.76 -10.78
CA ASN A 271 16.45 7.51 -10.61
C ASN A 271 16.08 6.71 -9.34
N GLN A 272 17.07 6.22 -8.58
CA GLN A 272 16.87 5.60 -7.27
C GLN A 272 16.98 6.60 -6.11
N GLY A 273 17.45 7.82 -6.36
CA GLY A 273 17.83 8.78 -5.32
C GLY A 273 16.70 9.14 -4.35
N GLU A 274 15.50 9.39 -4.87
CA GLU A 274 14.35 9.74 -4.04
C GLU A 274 13.92 8.58 -3.13
N GLY A 275 13.78 7.37 -3.68
CA GLY A 275 13.46 6.18 -2.91
C GLY A 275 14.52 5.88 -1.85
N TYR A 276 15.80 5.94 -2.23
CA TYR A 276 16.93 5.81 -1.32
C TYR A 276 16.85 6.80 -0.15
N ALA A 277 16.70 8.09 -0.44
CA ALA A 277 16.68 9.14 0.58
C ALA A 277 15.53 8.94 1.58
N ARG A 278 14.33 8.60 1.09
CA ARG A 278 13.15 8.36 1.94
C ARG A 278 13.36 7.15 2.87
N VAL A 279 13.88 6.04 2.36
CA VAL A 279 14.08 4.81 3.15
C VAL A 279 15.15 5.02 4.23
N VAL A 280 16.23 5.72 3.89
CA VAL A 280 17.30 6.05 4.86
C VAL A 280 16.79 7.04 5.91
N ALA A 281 16.05 8.09 5.51
CA ALA A 281 15.48 9.07 6.42
C ALA A 281 14.47 8.47 7.40
N ALA A 282 13.69 7.47 6.97
CA ALA A 282 12.79 6.71 7.85
C ALA A 282 13.53 5.73 8.79
N GLY A 283 14.86 5.63 8.69
CA GLY A 283 15.65 4.69 9.46
C GLY A 283 15.31 3.23 9.15
N ALA A 284 14.89 2.93 7.91
CA ALA A 284 14.57 1.58 7.44
C ALA A 284 15.75 0.91 6.72
N ALA A 285 16.76 1.68 6.33
CA ALA A 285 18.01 1.19 5.79
C ALA A 285 19.21 2.00 6.26
N GLU A 286 20.39 1.38 6.25
CA GLU A 286 21.65 2.10 6.31
C GLU A 286 22.02 2.61 4.91
N GLY A 287 22.32 3.90 4.78
CA GLY A 287 22.69 4.50 3.51
C GLY A 287 24.20 4.39 3.25
N LEU A 288 24.61 3.74 2.17
CA LEU A 288 26.02 3.62 1.75
C LEU A 288 26.44 4.70 0.74
N GLY A 289 25.52 5.60 0.38
CA GLY A 289 25.74 6.64 -0.63
C GLY A 289 25.47 6.15 -2.05
N ASP A 290 26.04 6.85 -3.03
CA ASP A 290 25.92 6.51 -4.44
C ASP A 290 27.04 5.57 -4.92
N ALA A 291 27.04 5.24 -6.21
CA ALA A 291 28.07 4.42 -6.84
C ALA A 291 29.50 4.97 -6.66
N ALA A 292 29.68 6.29 -6.54
CA ALA A 292 30.97 6.91 -6.31
C ALA A 292 31.41 6.73 -4.85
N ALA A 293 30.49 6.90 -3.90
CA ALA A 293 30.75 6.70 -2.47
C ALA A 293 31.26 5.29 -2.17
N VAL A 294 30.63 4.26 -2.76
CA VAL A 294 31.08 2.86 -2.56
C VAL A 294 32.33 2.48 -3.34
N SER A 295 32.93 3.42 -4.06
CA SER A 295 34.26 3.24 -4.68
C SER A 295 35.40 3.46 -3.69
N ASP A 296 35.11 3.93 -2.46
CA ASP A 296 36.01 3.88 -1.32
C ASP A 296 35.66 2.65 -0.44
N PRO A 297 36.41 1.54 -0.57
CA PRO A 297 36.13 0.33 0.19
C PRO A 297 36.28 0.52 1.70
N ALA A 298 37.16 1.42 2.15
CA ALA A 298 37.42 1.61 3.59
C ALA A 298 36.25 2.32 4.27
N ALA A 299 35.71 3.37 3.65
CA ALA A 299 34.51 4.05 4.14
C ALA A 299 33.30 3.11 4.17
N THR A 300 33.12 2.33 3.09
CA THR A 300 32.04 1.34 2.99
C THR A 300 32.20 0.23 4.04
N ALA A 301 33.42 -0.26 4.26
CA ALA A 301 33.74 -1.26 5.28
C ALA A 301 33.47 -0.75 6.69
N ALA A 302 33.77 0.53 6.97
CA ALA A 302 33.47 1.13 8.27
C ALA A 302 31.96 1.18 8.54
N ALA A 303 31.16 1.61 7.56
CA ALA A 303 29.71 1.68 7.68
C ALA A 303 29.08 0.29 7.87
N VAL A 304 29.37 -0.65 6.95
CA VAL A 304 28.81 -2.01 7.00
C VAL A 304 29.35 -2.78 8.21
N GLY A 305 30.63 -2.62 8.55
CA GLY A 305 31.24 -3.25 9.72
C GLY A 305 30.66 -2.76 11.04
N LYS A 306 30.29 -1.48 11.15
CA LYS A 306 29.56 -0.96 12.31
C LYS A 306 28.18 -1.62 12.41
N LEU A 307 27.45 -1.68 11.31
CA LEU A 307 26.12 -2.28 11.25
C LEU A 307 26.13 -3.78 11.59
N LEU A 308 27.11 -4.54 11.09
CA LEU A 308 27.25 -5.98 11.38
C LEU A 308 27.61 -6.27 12.85
N ARG A 309 28.25 -5.33 13.55
CA ARG A 309 28.55 -5.44 15.00
C ARG A 309 27.38 -5.03 15.90
N ASP A 310 26.46 -4.21 15.39
CA ASP A 310 25.34 -3.66 16.15
C ASP A 310 24.02 -4.38 15.79
N GLU A 311 23.73 -5.45 16.52
CA GLU A 311 22.47 -6.19 16.35
C GLU A 311 21.24 -5.33 16.64
N GLY A 312 21.31 -4.46 17.65
CA GLY A 312 20.21 -3.57 18.03
C GLY A 312 19.83 -2.63 16.89
N ARG A 313 20.84 -2.03 16.23
CA ARG A 313 20.62 -1.21 15.04
C ARG A 313 20.01 -2.00 13.89
N ARG A 314 20.48 -3.22 13.61
CA ARG A 314 19.89 -4.07 12.57
C ARG A 314 18.42 -4.38 12.85
N GLN A 315 18.08 -4.70 14.08
CA GLN A 315 16.69 -4.96 14.49
C GLN A 315 15.81 -3.70 14.43
N GLU A 316 16.37 -2.52 14.70
CA GLU A 316 15.68 -1.24 14.52
C GLU A 316 15.37 -0.98 13.04
N LEU A 317 16.37 -1.09 12.15
CA LEU A 317 16.18 -0.93 10.70
C LEU A 317 15.10 -1.88 10.17
N ALA A 318 15.17 -3.16 10.54
CA ALA A 318 14.20 -4.18 10.14
C ALA A 318 12.76 -3.84 10.59
N ARG A 319 12.59 -3.37 11.83
CA ARG A 319 11.27 -2.98 12.35
C ARG A 319 10.73 -1.77 11.61
N ASN A 320 11.55 -0.74 11.39
CA ASN A 320 11.14 0.45 10.65
C ASN A 320 10.78 0.09 9.21
N ALA A 321 11.58 -0.75 8.54
CA ALA A 321 11.28 -1.23 7.19
C ALA A 321 9.93 -1.97 7.12
N ALA A 322 9.64 -2.82 8.11
CA ALA A 322 8.36 -3.53 8.23
C ALA A 322 7.14 -2.62 8.44
N THR A 323 7.34 -1.39 8.92
CA THR A 323 6.25 -0.39 9.02
C THR A 323 5.95 0.34 7.71
N ILE A 324 6.86 0.31 6.74
CA ILE A 324 6.66 0.96 5.42
C ILE A 324 5.76 0.10 4.52
N VAL A 325 6.00 -1.21 4.50
CA VAL A 325 5.19 -2.17 3.73
C VAL A 325 4.74 -3.26 4.68
N ASP A 326 3.45 -3.30 4.99
CA ASP A 326 2.86 -4.27 5.93
C ASP A 326 2.47 -5.61 5.29
N GLY A 327 2.52 -5.69 3.95
CA GLY A 327 2.15 -6.89 3.18
C GLY A 327 0.64 -7.03 2.93
N LEU A 328 -0.19 -6.06 3.32
CA LEU A 328 -1.64 -6.09 3.10
C LEU A 328 -2.08 -5.42 1.80
N GLY A 329 -1.17 -4.84 1.01
CA GLY A 329 -1.51 -4.09 -0.21
C GLY A 329 -2.36 -4.89 -1.21
N ALA A 330 -1.99 -6.13 -1.51
CA ALA A 330 -2.79 -6.99 -2.40
C ALA A 330 -4.20 -7.25 -1.82
N TRP A 331 -4.30 -7.50 -0.51
CA TRP A 331 -5.58 -7.68 0.18
C TRP A 331 -6.46 -6.42 0.09
N ARG A 332 -5.89 -5.22 0.30
CA ARG A 332 -6.61 -3.94 0.20
C ARG A 332 -7.15 -3.70 -1.20
N ILE A 333 -6.34 -3.99 -2.23
CA ILE A 333 -6.71 -3.79 -3.63
C ILE A 333 -7.85 -4.73 -4.03
N VAL A 334 -7.71 -6.04 -3.77
CA VAL A 334 -8.73 -7.03 -4.14
C VAL A 334 -10.03 -6.80 -3.36
N GLU A 335 -9.96 -6.49 -2.07
CA GLU A 335 -11.14 -6.15 -1.27
C GLU A 335 -11.83 -4.86 -1.80
N THR A 336 -11.05 -3.90 -2.31
CA THR A 336 -11.63 -2.71 -2.97
C THR A 336 -12.37 -3.09 -4.25
N TRP A 337 -11.86 -4.02 -5.05
CA TRP A 337 -12.57 -4.49 -6.25
C TRP A 337 -13.93 -5.10 -5.88
N GLU A 338 -13.98 -5.95 -4.85
CA GLU A 338 -15.23 -6.53 -4.33
C GLU A 338 -16.21 -5.45 -3.84
N GLN A 339 -15.70 -4.42 -3.17
CA GLN A 339 -16.49 -3.27 -2.75
C GLN A 339 -17.01 -2.47 -3.92
N ALA A 340 -16.18 -2.22 -4.93
CA ALA A 340 -16.55 -1.44 -6.10
C ALA A 340 -17.69 -2.10 -6.89
N LEU A 341 -17.70 -3.43 -6.98
CA LEU A 341 -18.77 -4.20 -7.63
C LEU A 341 -20.12 -4.10 -6.92
N THR A 342 -20.13 -3.86 -5.61
CA THR A 342 -21.36 -3.83 -4.80
C THR A 342 -21.75 -2.43 -4.35
N ALA A 343 -20.88 -1.44 -4.57
CA ALA A 343 -21.11 -0.07 -4.17
C ALA A 343 -22.20 0.59 -5.03
N GLY A 344 -23.14 1.25 -4.37
CA GLY A 344 -24.10 2.13 -5.06
C GLY A 344 -23.41 3.33 -5.71
N PRO A 345 -24.15 4.19 -6.43
CA PRO A 345 -23.60 5.36 -7.12
C PRO A 345 -22.85 6.28 -6.14
N PRO A 346 -21.85 7.04 -6.62
CA PRO A 346 -21.11 7.99 -5.81
C PRO A 346 -22.03 8.98 -5.10
N THR A 347 -21.58 9.45 -3.95
CA THR A 347 -22.30 10.42 -3.15
C THR A 347 -22.04 11.81 -3.71
N GLY A 348 -23.08 12.50 -4.15
CA GLY A 348 -22.98 13.92 -4.46
C GLY A 348 -22.71 14.77 -3.21
N PRO A 349 -22.50 16.08 -3.37
CA PRO A 349 -22.44 16.99 -2.22
C PRO A 349 -23.72 16.87 -1.37
N PRO A 350 -23.64 17.20 -0.08
CA PRO A 350 -24.83 17.18 0.77
C PRO A 350 -25.88 18.17 0.20
N PRO A 351 -27.18 17.83 0.21
CA PRO A 351 -28.21 18.74 -0.23
C PRO A 351 -28.21 20.04 0.59
N ALA A 352 -28.66 21.15 0.00
CA ALA A 352 -28.53 22.48 0.59
C ALA A 352 -29.25 22.64 1.94
N ASP A 353 -30.27 21.83 2.23
CA ASP A 353 -31.02 21.83 3.49
C ASP A 353 -30.36 20.99 4.59
N TRP A 354 -29.20 20.37 4.33
CA TRP A 354 -28.45 19.59 5.31
C TRP A 354 -27.45 20.46 6.07
N SER A 355 -27.40 20.29 7.38
CA SER A 355 -26.46 20.98 8.25
C SER A 355 -25.93 20.08 9.35
N ALA A 356 -24.71 20.36 9.78
CA ALA A 356 -24.11 19.76 10.96
C ALA A 356 -23.69 20.87 11.93
N ARG A 357 -23.95 20.64 13.22
CA ARG A 357 -23.50 21.49 14.31
C ARG A 357 -22.91 20.65 15.42
N VAL A 358 -22.02 21.24 16.21
CA VAL A 358 -21.55 20.63 17.46
C VAL A 358 -22.74 20.40 18.39
N ALA A 359 -22.78 19.22 19.01
CA ALA A 359 -23.77 18.86 20.00
C ALA A 359 -23.62 19.74 21.25
N THR A 360 -24.71 19.99 21.96
CA THR A 360 -24.69 20.71 23.23
C THR A 360 -25.29 19.84 24.34
N LEU A 361 -25.23 20.32 25.59
CA LEU A 361 -25.90 19.63 26.70
C LEU A 361 -27.43 19.56 26.52
N GLU A 362 -28.03 20.42 25.69
CA GLU A 362 -29.45 20.37 25.38
C GLU A 362 -29.83 19.13 24.55
N ASP A 363 -28.84 18.52 23.86
CA ASP A 363 -29.06 17.31 23.09
C ASP A 363 -29.04 16.03 23.94
N ALA A 364 -28.68 16.11 25.23
CA ALA A 364 -28.41 14.94 26.09
C ALA A 364 -29.50 13.88 26.08
N ASP A 365 -30.77 14.26 26.28
CA ASP A 365 -31.90 13.31 26.29
C ASP A 365 -32.03 12.60 24.94
N ARG A 366 -31.88 13.33 23.83
CA ARG A 366 -31.96 12.77 22.47
C ARG A 366 -30.82 11.80 22.21
N LEU A 367 -29.59 12.21 22.51
CA LEU A 367 -28.38 11.40 22.31
C LEU A 367 -28.45 10.11 23.12
N TRP A 368 -28.90 10.19 24.38
CA TRP A 368 -29.09 9.04 25.25
C TRP A 368 -30.10 8.05 24.69
N ARG A 369 -31.28 8.53 24.27
CA ARG A 369 -32.33 7.68 23.67
C ARG A 369 -31.83 6.99 22.41
N TRP A 370 -31.16 7.72 21.51
CA TRP A 370 -30.62 7.16 20.29
C TRP A 370 -29.50 6.14 20.54
N ARG A 371 -28.62 6.40 21.53
CA ARG A 371 -27.56 5.47 21.93
C ARG A 371 -28.10 4.19 22.56
N ASN A 372 -29.18 4.29 23.33
CA ASN A 372 -29.82 3.16 24.00
C ASN A 372 -30.87 2.46 23.15
N ASP A 373 -31.21 2.95 21.96
CA ASP A 373 -32.07 2.20 21.04
C ASP A 373 -31.48 0.81 20.73
N ALA A 374 -32.32 -0.23 20.81
CA ALA A 374 -31.89 -1.62 20.68
C ALA A 374 -31.16 -1.90 19.35
N GLY A 375 -31.60 -1.28 18.25
CA GLY A 375 -30.94 -1.40 16.94
C GLY A 375 -29.57 -0.73 16.92
N THR A 376 -29.42 0.44 17.56
CA THR A 376 -28.12 1.11 17.72
C THR A 376 -27.16 0.24 18.55
N ARG A 377 -27.62 -0.33 19.67
CA ARG A 377 -26.79 -1.15 20.55
C ARG A 377 -26.31 -2.43 19.88
N ALA A 378 -27.17 -3.09 19.11
CA ALA A 378 -26.82 -4.31 18.38
C ALA A 378 -25.68 -4.10 17.37
N ALA A 379 -25.57 -2.89 16.80
CA ALA A 379 -24.54 -2.52 15.84
C ALA A 379 -23.32 -1.81 16.46
N SER A 380 -23.31 -1.62 17.79
CA SER A 380 -22.25 -0.91 18.53
C SER A 380 -21.25 -1.89 19.16
N ARG A 381 -20.02 -1.42 19.40
CA ARG A 381 -19.02 -2.19 20.18
C ARG A 381 -19.51 -2.49 21.61
N SER A 382 -20.21 -1.54 22.24
CA SER A 382 -20.83 -1.71 23.56
C SER A 382 -22.33 -1.93 23.43
N ARG A 383 -22.80 -3.14 23.78
CA ARG A 383 -24.20 -3.56 23.64
C ARG A 383 -25.09 -3.25 24.85
N GLU A 384 -24.48 -2.96 25.99
CA GLU A 384 -25.19 -2.62 27.23
C GLU A 384 -25.93 -1.29 27.13
N GLU A 385 -27.01 -1.16 27.91
CA GLU A 385 -27.67 0.13 28.10
C GLU A 385 -26.73 1.05 28.89
N VAL A 386 -26.67 2.31 28.49
CA VAL A 386 -25.91 3.34 29.20
C VAL A 386 -26.84 4.00 30.22
N PRO A 387 -26.54 3.94 31.54
CA PRO A 387 -27.30 4.67 32.54
C PRO A 387 -27.28 6.18 32.27
N TRP A 388 -28.37 6.87 32.60
CA TRP A 388 -28.49 8.32 32.38
C TRP A 388 -27.37 9.15 33.05
N PRO A 389 -26.97 8.90 34.32
CA PRO A 389 -25.86 9.62 34.94
C PRO A 389 -24.53 9.44 34.18
N ASP A 390 -24.26 8.22 33.71
CA ASP A 390 -23.05 7.88 32.98
C ASP A 390 -23.03 8.57 31.60
N HIS A 391 -24.19 8.63 30.94
CA HIS A 391 -24.32 9.37 29.69
C HIS A 391 -24.07 10.87 29.85
N LEU A 392 -24.64 11.51 30.88
CA LEU A 392 -24.39 12.93 31.15
C LEU A 392 -22.92 13.21 31.47
N ALA A 393 -22.27 12.34 32.25
CA ALA A 393 -20.85 12.44 32.56
C ALA A 393 -20.01 12.32 31.28
N TRP A 394 -20.30 11.32 30.45
CA TRP A 394 -19.64 11.12 29.16
C TRP A 394 -19.83 12.30 28.20
N LEU A 395 -21.05 12.86 28.10
CA LEU A 395 -21.33 13.98 27.21
C LEU A 395 -20.57 15.23 27.64
N ARG A 396 -20.61 15.58 28.94
CA ARG A 396 -19.83 16.71 29.48
C ARG A 396 -18.35 16.59 29.19
N SER A 397 -17.78 15.39 29.38
CA SER A 397 -16.39 15.13 29.06
C SER A 397 -16.12 15.23 27.56
N SER A 398 -17.02 14.72 26.71
CA SER A 398 -16.83 14.69 25.26
C SER A 398 -16.89 16.08 24.60
N LEU A 399 -17.72 17.00 25.11
CA LEU A 399 -17.89 18.33 24.52
C LEU A 399 -16.66 19.25 24.70
N GLY A 400 -15.76 18.95 25.63
CA GLY A 400 -14.56 19.75 25.88
C GLY A 400 -13.27 19.20 25.26
N ARG A 401 -13.35 18.10 24.50
CA ARG A 401 -12.18 17.41 23.95
C ARG A 401 -11.73 18.04 22.63
N ALA A 402 -10.41 18.20 22.48
CA ALA A 402 -9.83 18.67 21.22
C ALA A 402 -9.72 17.55 20.17
N ASP A 403 -9.56 16.31 20.63
CA ASP A 403 -9.43 15.08 19.84
C ASP A 403 -10.78 14.38 19.59
N ARG A 404 -11.89 15.06 19.88
CA ARG A 404 -13.24 14.53 19.63
C ARG A 404 -14.18 15.63 19.18
N GLU A 405 -15.00 15.31 18.19
CA GLU A 405 -16.08 16.18 17.76
C GLU A 405 -17.39 15.42 17.67
N LEU A 406 -18.37 15.82 18.46
CA LEU A 406 -19.71 15.23 18.45
C LEU A 406 -20.68 16.17 17.73
N LEU A 407 -21.22 15.72 16.61
CA LEU A 407 -22.10 16.47 15.75
C LEU A 407 -23.53 15.95 15.81
N VAL A 408 -24.49 16.88 15.78
CA VAL A 408 -25.88 16.61 15.41
C VAL A 408 -26.06 17.04 13.97
N VAL A 409 -26.53 16.12 13.13
CA VAL A 409 -26.80 16.36 11.71
C VAL A 409 -28.31 16.44 11.50
N ALA A 410 -28.75 17.46 10.78
CA ALA A 410 -30.16 17.74 10.49
C ALA A 410 -30.38 18.02 9.00
N ASP A 411 -31.60 17.75 8.53
CA ASP A 411 -32.11 18.15 7.22
C ASP A 411 -33.29 19.13 7.37
N GLY A 412 -33.95 19.51 6.26
CA GLY A 412 -35.11 20.41 6.30
C GLY A 412 -36.31 19.89 7.11
N ARG A 413 -36.29 18.63 7.58
CA ARG A 413 -37.34 18.02 8.40
C ARG A 413 -36.94 17.88 9.88
N GLY A 414 -35.71 18.26 10.25
CA GLY A 414 -35.19 18.20 11.61
C GLY A 414 -34.00 17.26 11.76
N ASN A 415 -33.70 16.86 12.99
CA ASN A 415 -32.50 16.06 13.26
C ASN A 415 -32.60 14.67 12.61
N VAL A 416 -31.52 14.27 11.95
CA VAL A 416 -31.39 12.99 11.24
C VAL A 416 -30.60 11.98 12.07
N GLY A 417 -29.61 12.45 12.82
CA GLY A 417 -28.75 11.57 13.61
C GLY A 417 -27.53 12.30 14.16
N THR A 418 -26.55 11.51 14.60
CA THR A 418 -25.29 12.00 15.15
C THR A 418 -24.11 11.41 14.42
N VAL A 419 -23.04 12.20 14.36
CA VAL A 419 -21.71 11.74 13.96
C VAL A 419 -20.73 12.13 15.05
N ARG A 420 -19.94 11.17 15.52
CA ARG A 420 -18.82 11.43 16.42
C ARG A 420 -17.54 11.15 15.67
N TRP A 421 -16.61 12.09 15.72
CA TRP A 421 -15.24 11.93 15.24
C TRP A 421 -14.32 11.80 16.44
N ASP A 422 -13.38 10.86 16.39
CA ASP A 422 -12.32 10.67 17.38
C ASP A 422 -10.96 10.69 16.68
N GLU A 423 -10.08 11.61 17.04
CA GLU A 423 -8.72 11.68 16.53
C GLU A 423 -7.84 10.71 17.33
N SER A 424 -7.28 9.71 16.66
CA SER A 424 -6.38 8.73 17.30
C SER A 424 -4.91 9.01 17.00
N ILE A 425 -4.65 9.57 15.83
CA ILE A 425 -3.36 10.04 15.34
C ILE A 425 -3.62 11.43 14.75
N PRO A 426 -2.70 12.41 14.88
CA PRO A 426 -2.90 13.74 14.33
C PRO A 426 -3.35 13.71 12.86
N GLY A 427 -4.52 14.30 12.59
CA GLY A 427 -5.18 14.37 11.28
C GLY A 427 -6.02 13.15 10.89
N GLU A 428 -5.93 12.02 11.60
CA GLU A 428 -6.72 10.81 11.31
C GLU A 428 -7.91 10.66 12.27
N TRP A 429 -9.12 10.81 11.73
CA TRP A 429 -10.36 10.88 12.51
C TRP A 429 -11.26 9.66 12.28
N GLU A 430 -11.52 8.87 13.34
CA GLU A 430 -12.45 7.74 13.32
C GLU A 430 -13.90 8.20 13.50
N VAL A 431 -14.77 7.72 12.61
CA VAL A 431 -16.20 8.04 12.61
C VAL A 431 -17.03 7.02 13.38
N SER A 432 -17.98 7.53 14.16
CA SER A 432 -19.10 6.77 14.72
C SER A 432 -20.42 7.42 14.32
N ILE A 433 -21.33 6.64 13.74
CA ILE A 433 -22.59 7.14 13.18
C ILE A 433 -23.77 6.52 13.91
N THR A 434 -24.75 7.36 14.28
CA THR A 434 -26.07 6.89 14.71
C THR A 434 -27.14 7.61 13.90
N VAL A 435 -27.95 6.87 13.15
CA VAL A 435 -29.16 7.41 12.51
C VAL A 435 -30.31 7.32 13.52
N ALA A 436 -31.02 8.42 13.69
CA ALA A 436 -32.19 8.50 14.57
C ALA A 436 -33.16 7.34 14.27
N PRO A 437 -33.62 6.56 15.26
CA PRO A 437 -34.49 5.39 15.05
C PRO A 437 -35.69 5.69 14.15
N GLU A 438 -36.33 6.84 14.37
CA GLU A 438 -37.49 7.36 13.65
C GLU A 438 -37.19 7.80 12.20
N ARG A 439 -35.91 7.94 11.84
CA ARG A 439 -35.45 8.34 10.50
C ARG A 439 -34.81 7.20 9.71
N ARG A 440 -34.75 5.97 10.24
CA ARG A 440 -34.16 4.80 9.56
C ARG A 440 -34.97 4.38 8.33
N GLY A 441 -34.33 3.64 7.42
CA GLY A 441 -34.95 3.16 6.18
C GLY A 441 -35.11 4.22 5.08
N GLN A 442 -34.72 5.47 5.33
CA GLN A 442 -34.85 6.60 4.40
C GLN A 442 -33.56 6.89 3.59
N SER A 443 -32.59 5.96 3.57
CA SER A 443 -31.30 6.12 2.87
C SER A 443 -30.50 7.39 3.25
N LEU A 444 -30.65 7.86 4.50
CA LEU A 444 -30.09 9.13 4.99
C LEU A 444 -28.62 9.07 5.44
N ALA A 445 -28.12 7.88 5.78
CA ALA A 445 -26.79 7.71 6.37
C ALA A 445 -25.66 8.27 5.47
N ARG A 446 -25.88 8.23 4.16
CA ARG A 446 -24.99 8.76 3.14
C ARG A 446 -24.79 10.27 3.27
N HIS A 447 -25.88 11.03 3.19
CA HIS A 447 -25.84 12.48 3.35
C HIS A 447 -25.38 12.87 4.75
N LEU A 448 -25.79 12.11 5.78
CA LEU A 448 -25.33 12.32 7.14
C LEU A 448 -23.81 12.23 7.27
N LEU A 449 -23.18 11.22 6.65
CA LEU A 449 -21.72 11.10 6.62
C LEU A 449 -21.07 12.24 5.83
N THR A 450 -21.55 12.53 4.61
CA THR A 450 -20.95 13.59 3.78
C THR A 450 -21.06 14.97 4.42
N THR A 451 -22.20 15.32 5.02
CA THR A 451 -22.36 16.58 5.77
C THR A 451 -21.40 16.65 6.96
N ALA A 452 -21.16 15.54 7.65
CA ALA A 452 -20.23 15.50 8.78
C ALA A 452 -18.76 15.57 8.36
N GLU A 453 -18.36 14.90 7.27
CA GLU A 453 -17.00 15.04 6.68
C GLU A 453 -16.75 16.49 6.26
N GLU A 454 -17.75 17.12 5.63
CA GLU A 454 -17.67 18.52 5.23
C GLU A 454 -17.58 19.50 6.41
N HIS A 455 -18.25 19.20 7.52
CA HIS A 455 -18.11 19.99 8.73
C HIS A 455 -16.72 19.83 9.31
N LEU A 456 -16.24 18.59 9.47
CA LEU A 456 -14.93 18.30 10.05
C LEU A 456 -13.79 18.99 9.28
N ARG A 457 -13.73 18.83 7.96
CA ARG A 457 -12.68 19.42 7.11
C ARG A 457 -12.64 20.94 7.09
N ARG A 458 -13.73 21.61 7.48
CA ARG A 458 -13.79 23.08 7.56
C ARG A 458 -13.26 23.62 8.89
N HIS A 459 -13.22 22.78 9.93
CA HIS A 459 -12.90 23.20 11.29
C HIS A 459 -11.67 22.49 11.88
N ARG A 460 -11.22 21.40 11.27
CA ARG A 460 -10.09 20.58 11.71
C ARG A 460 -9.10 20.34 10.58
N ASP A 461 -7.87 20.06 10.96
CA ASP A 461 -6.91 19.44 10.06
C ASP A 461 -7.26 17.96 9.91
N VAL A 462 -7.37 17.50 8.66
CA VAL A 462 -7.81 16.14 8.35
C VAL A 462 -6.92 15.62 7.23
N THR A 463 -6.16 14.58 7.55
CA THR A 463 -5.35 13.80 6.60
C THR A 463 -6.11 12.56 6.16
N ALA A 464 -6.91 11.96 7.04
CA ALA A 464 -7.75 10.81 6.71
C ALA A 464 -9.01 10.70 7.58
N TYR A 465 -10.04 10.06 7.01
CA TYR A 465 -11.22 9.60 7.73
C TYR A 465 -11.15 8.09 7.91
N LEU A 466 -11.37 7.61 9.11
CA LEU A 466 -11.35 6.19 9.46
C LEU A 466 -12.75 5.71 9.83
N ALA A 467 -13.05 4.44 9.51
CA ALA A 467 -14.27 3.78 9.96
C ALA A 467 -13.96 2.36 10.39
N VAL A 468 -14.46 1.97 11.57
CA VAL A 468 -14.33 0.59 12.06
C VAL A 468 -15.71 -0.06 12.09
N VAL A 469 -15.86 -1.14 11.34
CA VAL A 469 -17.16 -1.75 11.06
C VAL A 469 -17.08 -3.25 11.27
N HIS A 470 -18.05 -3.82 11.98
CA HIS A 470 -18.16 -5.26 12.09
C HIS A 470 -18.48 -5.88 10.71
N ARG A 471 -17.84 -7.01 10.37
CA ARG A 471 -17.98 -7.67 9.04
C ARG A 471 -19.43 -8.01 8.65
N ASP A 472 -20.28 -8.26 9.65
CA ASP A 472 -21.71 -8.59 9.48
C ASP A 472 -22.61 -7.35 9.36
N ASN A 473 -22.10 -6.14 9.63
CA ASN A 473 -22.85 -4.89 9.46
C ASN A 473 -22.82 -4.44 7.99
N HIS A 474 -23.51 -5.19 7.14
CA HIS A 474 -23.60 -4.93 5.71
C HIS A 474 -24.10 -3.51 5.35
N PRO A 475 -25.08 -2.91 6.05
CA PRO A 475 -25.48 -1.53 5.79
C PRO A 475 -24.33 -0.51 5.94
N SER A 476 -23.55 -0.60 7.02
CA SER A 476 -22.40 0.28 7.23
C SER A 476 -21.28 0.01 6.23
N ARG A 477 -21.00 -1.26 5.91
CA ARG A 477 -20.01 -1.60 4.88
C ARG A 477 -20.36 -0.97 3.52
N ARG A 478 -21.63 -1.06 3.09
CA ARG A 478 -22.10 -0.41 1.85
C ARG A 478 -22.06 1.11 1.93
N LEU A 479 -22.31 1.69 3.10
CA LEU A 479 -22.20 3.14 3.31
C LEU A 479 -20.77 3.63 3.06
N PHE A 480 -19.78 3.03 3.73
CA PHE A 480 -18.39 3.48 3.64
C PHE A 480 -17.76 3.18 2.28
N ALA A 481 -17.98 1.98 1.73
CA ALA A 481 -17.59 1.68 0.34
C ALA A 481 -18.23 2.69 -0.64
N GLY A 482 -19.51 3.00 -0.42
CA GLY A 482 -20.25 4.00 -1.18
C GLY A 482 -19.69 5.43 -1.04
N ALA A 483 -19.08 5.76 0.09
CA ALA A 483 -18.50 7.08 0.36
C ALA A 483 -17.04 7.20 -0.08
N GLY A 484 -16.47 6.17 -0.72
CA GLY A 484 -15.09 6.15 -1.21
C GLY A 484 -14.05 5.76 -0.14
N TYR A 485 -14.49 5.17 0.97
CA TYR A 485 -13.55 4.55 1.91
C TYR A 485 -13.05 3.24 1.31
N VAL A 486 -11.76 3.00 1.48
CA VAL A 486 -11.06 1.79 1.05
C VAL A 486 -10.74 0.92 2.27
N PRO A 487 -10.60 -0.42 2.10
CA PRO A 487 -10.14 -1.31 3.16
C PRO A 487 -8.76 -0.90 3.65
N ASP A 488 -8.57 -0.95 4.97
CA ASP A 488 -7.34 -0.55 5.61
C ASP A 488 -6.77 -1.67 6.49
N LEU A 489 -7.57 -2.25 7.39
CA LEU A 489 -7.18 -3.45 8.15
C LEU A 489 -8.23 -4.56 8.00
N PRO A 490 -7.80 -5.83 7.90
CA PRO A 490 -8.70 -6.97 7.87
C PRO A 490 -9.47 -7.10 9.20
N PRO A 491 -10.55 -7.91 9.23
CA PRO A 491 -11.28 -8.18 10.46
C PRO A 491 -10.37 -8.70 11.58
N ASP A 492 -10.45 -8.08 12.75
CA ASP A 492 -9.79 -8.56 13.96
C ASP A 492 -10.48 -9.83 14.53
N GLY A 493 -10.00 -10.32 15.68
CA GLY A 493 -10.57 -11.49 16.34
C GLY A 493 -12.04 -11.32 16.77
N GLU A 494 -12.53 -10.09 16.86
CA GLU A 494 -13.93 -9.76 17.16
C GLU A 494 -14.75 -9.48 15.90
N GLY A 495 -14.13 -9.55 14.71
CA GLY A 495 -14.79 -9.37 13.42
C GLY A 495 -14.90 -7.91 12.97
N PHE A 496 -14.20 -6.96 13.61
CA PHE A 496 -14.15 -5.56 13.18
C PHE A 496 -13.04 -5.32 12.17
N MET A 497 -13.39 -4.76 11.02
CA MET A 497 -12.46 -4.33 9.97
C MET A 497 -12.37 -2.80 9.94
N ARG A 498 -11.20 -2.28 9.56
CA ARG A 498 -10.96 -0.84 9.42
C ARG A 498 -10.98 -0.43 7.96
N PHE A 499 -11.57 0.73 7.69
CA PHE A 499 -11.58 1.40 6.40
C PHE A 499 -10.97 2.79 6.55
N LYS A 500 -10.35 3.28 5.49
CA LYS A 500 -9.70 4.59 5.42
C LYS A 500 -10.14 5.34 4.17
N LYS A 501 -10.29 6.65 4.27
CA LYS A 501 -10.48 7.56 3.13
C LYS A 501 -9.52 8.72 3.29
N SER A 502 -8.56 8.86 2.40
CA SER A 502 -7.64 10.00 2.42
C SER A 502 -8.41 11.30 2.20
N ALA A 503 -8.11 12.31 3.00
CA ALA A 503 -8.61 13.65 2.74
C ALA A 503 -7.96 14.17 1.45
N ARG A 504 -8.74 14.82 0.59
CA ARG A 504 -8.18 15.44 -0.62
C ARG A 504 -7.32 16.61 -0.19
N LEU A 505 -6.03 16.53 -0.49
CA LEU A 505 -5.13 17.67 -0.35
C LEU A 505 -5.58 18.79 -1.31
N PRO A 506 -5.68 20.05 -0.84
CA PRO A 506 -6.00 21.15 -1.71
C PRO A 506 -4.92 21.28 -2.79
N SER A 507 -5.34 21.45 -4.05
CA SER A 507 -4.45 21.60 -5.21
C SER A 507 -3.59 22.88 -5.17
N SER A 508 -3.77 23.72 -4.16
CA SER A 508 -3.02 24.96 -3.92
C SER A 508 -1.81 24.79 -3.00
N LEU A 509 -1.53 23.59 -2.50
CA LEU A 509 -0.24 23.32 -1.85
C LEU A 509 0.86 23.35 -2.91
N PRO A 510 1.90 24.19 -2.77
CA PRO A 510 3.01 24.17 -3.71
C PRO A 510 3.61 22.77 -3.75
N SER A 511 3.70 22.20 -4.95
CA SER A 511 4.56 21.06 -5.25
C SER A 511 6.01 21.52 -5.17
N THR A 512 6.47 21.84 -3.98
CA THR A 512 7.90 21.91 -3.70
C THR A 512 8.33 20.48 -3.40
N PRO A 513 9.20 19.86 -4.23
CA PRO A 513 10.07 18.84 -3.69
C PRO A 513 10.84 19.55 -2.57
N GLN A 514 10.55 19.22 -1.31
CA GLN A 514 11.42 19.67 -0.24
C GLN A 514 12.78 19.00 -0.48
N GLU A 515 13.73 19.79 -0.98
CA GLU A 515 15.15 19.54 -0.84
C GLU A 515 15.44 19.41 0.66
N TYR A 516 15.40 18.18 1.18
CA TYR A 516 16.02 17.86 2.44
C TYR A 516 17.44 17.40 2.12
N VAL A 517 18.39 18.26 2.50
CA VAL A 517 19.85 18.11 2.41
C VAL A 517 20.33 16.86 3.13
#